data_AF-A0A843BQT5-F1
#
_entry.id   AF-A0A843BQT5-F1
#
_cell.length_a   1.000
_cell.length_b   1.000
_cell.length_c   1.000
_cell.angle_alpha   90.00
_cell.angle_beta   90.00
_cell.angle_gamma   90.00
#
_symmetry.space_group_name_H-M   'P 1'
#
loop_
_entity.id
_entity.type
_entity.pdbx_description
1 polymer ?
#
loop_
_entity_poly.entity_id
_entity_poly.type
_entity_poly.pdbx_seq_one_letter_code
_entity_poly.pdbx_strand_id
1 'polypeptide(L)'
;MSQPEPALMKYERERIVLEHIKENPELHHNALLKHIVPKFMAKTTFEKTRDSLIEKEIIFVTSKSNMKFYRLTENYEHKSAQHIEQTTNNSFHDVKSQIKRLETDFPHKDIDEKIIISNSLLKLLLQTDNGFTILDSLKNPKKTLYRDEHLIIQQLIFKVFEIIRNDNDSELLLPTILSFLGVIVPKNSSDT
;
A
#
# COMPACT_ATOMS: atom_id res chain seq x y z
N MET A 1 23.21 -15.61 3.91
CA MET A 1 22.41 -14.70 3.08
C MET A 1 21.00 -15.28 2.99
N SER A 2 19.99 -14.61 3.53
CA SER A 2 18.59 -15.05 3.45
C SER A 2 18.02 -14.63 2.10
N GLN A 3 17.69 -15.62 1.26
CA GLN A 3 16.91 -15.42 0.04
C GLN A 3 15.62 -14.64 0.37
N PRO A 4 15.23 -13.63 -0.42
CA PRO A 4 13.96 -12.93 -0.21
C PRO A 4 12.81 -13.93 -0.38
N GLU A 5 11.98 -14.06 0.64
CA GLU A 5 10.81 -14.95 0.57
C GLU A 5 9.82 -14.43 -0.49
N PRO A 6 9.28 -15.31 -1.35
CA PRO A 6 8.29 -14.91 -2.34
C PRO A 6 7.05 -14.31 -1.65
N ALA A 7 6.58 -13.16 -2.13
CA ALA A 7 5.45 -12.45 -1.53
C ALA A 7 4.18 -13.32 -1.42
N LEU A 8 3.96 -14.22 -2.40
CA LEU A 8 2.83 -15.17 -2.39
C LEU A 8 2.87 -16.13 -1.19
N MET A 9 4.06 -16.60 -0.79
CA MET A 9 4.19 -17.45 0.40
C MET A 9 3.92 -16.68 1.70
N LYS A 10 4.20 -15.38 1.73
CA LYS A 10 3.92 -14.54 2.90
C LYS A 10 2.42 -14.44 3.17
N TYR A 11 1.63 -14.12 2.14
CA TYR A 11 0.18 -13.99 2.28
C TYR A 11 -0.50 -15.33 2.58
N GLU A 12 0.03 -16.43 2.02
CA GLU A 12 -0.47 -17.77 2.34
C GLU A 12 -0.25 -18.13 3.82
N ARG A 13 0.90 -17.78 4.39
CA ARG A 13 1.17 -18.01 5.82
C ARG A 13 0.27 -17.15 6.71
N GLU A 14 0.06 -15.88 6.36
CA GLU A 14 -0.89 -15.01 7.06
C GLU A 14 -2.31 -15.58 7.03
N ARG A 15 -2.75 -16.08 5.87
CA ARG A 15 -4.04 -16.76 5.70
C ARG A 15 -4.16 -17.97 6.64
N ILE A 16 -3.16 -18.86 6.64
CA ILE A 16 -3.15 -20.05 7.50
C ILE A 16 -3.25 -19.68 8.98
N VAL A 17 -2.46 -18.71 9.44
CA VAL A 17 -2.49 -18.28 10.85
C VAL A 17 -3.83 -17.66 11.21
N LEU A 18 -4.36 -16.81 10.33
CA LEU A 18 -5.65 -16.15 10.53
C LEU A 18 -6.81 -17.15 10.60
N GLU A 19 -6.84 -18.13 9.69
CA GLU A 19 -7.85 -19.21 9.68
C GLU A 19 -7.83 -20.00 10.98
N HIS A 20 -6.65 -20.41 11.47
CA HIS A 20 -6.54 -21.15 12.72
C HIS A 20 -7.00 -20.34 13.93
N ILE A 21 -6.71 -19.03 13.96
CA ILE A 21 -7.20 -18.13 15.01
C ILE A 21 -8.73 -18.00 14.95
N LYS A 22 -9.29 -17.87 13.74
CA LYS A 22 -10.74 -17.77 13.51
C LYS A 22 -11.48 -19.03 13.94
N GLU A 23 -10.95 -20.21 13.61
CA GLU A 23 -11.55 -21.50 13.93
C GLU A 23 -11.38 -21.88 15.41
N ASN A 24 -10.34 -21.34 16.07
CA ASN A 24 -9.96 -21.74 17.43
C ASN A 24 -9.73 -20.53 18.36
N PRO A 25 -10.73 -19.65 18.58
CA PRO A 25 -10.56 -18.38 19.30
C PRO A 25 -10.20 -18.54 20.79
N GLU A 26 -10.47 -19.71 21.36
CA GLU A 26 -10.18 -20.04 22.76
C GLU A 26 -8.79 -20.67 22.95
N LEU A 27 -8.03 -20.91 21.88
CA LEU A 27 -6.67 -21.43 22.01
C LEU A 27 -5.71 -20.31 22.38
N HIS A 28 -4.98 -20.55 23.47
CA HIS A 28 -3.87 -19.68 23.85
C HIS A 28 -2.65 -19.91 22.94
N HIS A 29 -1.72 -18.96 22.94
CA HIS A 29 -0.55 -18.91 22.06
C HIS A 29 0.21 -20.23 21.91
N ASN A 30 0.55 -20.91 23.02
CA ASN A 30 1.31 -22.17 22.96
C ASN A 30 0.50 -23.32 22.35
N ALA A 31 -0.83 -23.32 22.46
CA ALA A 31 -1.68 -24.32 21.82
C ALA A 31 -1.77 -24.06 20.31
N LEU A 32 -1.94 -22.79 19.90
CA LEU A 32 -1.88 -22.39 18.48
C LEU A 32 -0.52 -22.76 17.85
N LEU A 33 0.58 -22.50 18.54
CA LEU A 33 1.92 -22.91 18.10
C LEU A 33 1.99 -24.41 17.82
N LYS A 34 1.45 -25.26 18.70
CA LYS A 34 1.44 -26.71 18.53
C LYS A 34 0.61 -27.17 17.34
N HIS A 35 -0.43 -26.42 16.96
CA HIS A 35 -1.28 -26.77 15.81
C HIS A 35 -0.63 -26.36 14.49
N ILE A 36 -0.01 -25.17 14.46
CA ILE A 36 0.43 -24.54 13.21
C ILE A 36 1.88 -24.92 12.87
N VAL A 37 2.79 -24.86 13.85
CA VAL A 37 4.24 -24.98 13.58
C VAL A 37 4.64 -26.35 13.01
N PRO A 38 4.15 -27.49 13.54
CA PRO A 38 4.56 -28.78 13.01
C PRO A 38 4.13 -29.04 11.56
N LYS A 39 3.13 -28.31 11.06
CA LYS A 39 2.49 -28.57 9.77
C LYS A 39 2.84 -27.54 8.70
N PHE A 40 2.95 -26.26 9.07
CA PHE A 40 2.90 -25.19 8.07
C PHE A 40 4.13 -24.27 8.06
N MET A 41 4.82 -24.08 9.19
CA MET A 41 5.92 -23.11 9.27
C MET A 41 6.77 -23.27 10.52
N ALA A 42 8.03 -22.81 10.49
CA ALA A 42 8.87 -22.75 11.69
C ALA A 42 8.30 -21.79 12.75
N LYS A 43 8.67 -21.99 14.03
CA LYS A 43 8.22 -21.16 15.15
C LYS A 43 8.47 -19.66 14.94
N THR A 44 9.68 -19.30 14.52
CA THR A 44 10.08 -17.91 14.28
C THR A 44 9.29 -17.29 13.13
N THR A 45 8.96 -18.08 12.10
CA THR A 45 8.09 -17.65 11.00
C THR A 45 6.67 -17.40 11.49
N PHE A 46 6.11 -18.31 12.29
CA PHE A 46 4.79 -18.10 12.91
C PHE A 46 4.73 -16.81 13.73
N GLU A 47 5.73 -16.56 14.57
CA GLU A 47 5.79 -15.35 15.41
C GLU A 47 5.81 -14.08 14.54
N LYS A 48 6.63 -14.03 13.50
CA LYS A 48 6.65 -12.91 12.54
C LYS A 48 5.33 -12.74 11.79
N THR A 49 4.73 -13.84 11.34
CA THR A 49 3.44 -13.82 10.64
C THR A 49 2.33 -13.32 11.56
N ARG A 50 2.30 -13.79 12.81
CA ARG A 50 1.38 -13.28 13.85
C ARG A 50 1.59 -11.79 14.08
N ASP A 51 2.84 -11.35 14.26
CA ASP A 51 3.14 -9.94 14.52
C ASP A 51 2.68 -9.07 13.34
N SER A 52 2.86 -9.53 12.11
CA SER A 52 2.33 -8.83 10.94
C SER A 52 0.80 -8.73 10.93
N LEU A 53 0.07 -9.76 11.38
CA LEU A 53 -1.39 -9.69 11.51
C LEU A 53 -1.84 -8.70 12.60
N ILE A 54 -1.05 -8.55 13.67
CA ILE A 54 -1.29 -7.56 14.75
C ILE A 54 -0.98 -6.15 14.25
N GLU A 55 0.15 -5.95 13.56
CA GLU A 55 0.54 -4.66 12.97
C GLU A 55 -0.48 -4.16 11.95
N LYS A 56 -1.11 -5.08 11.20
CA LYS A 56 -2.21 -4.77 10.28
C LYS A 56 -3.56 -4.59 10.97
N GLU A 57 -3.61 -4.72 12.30
CA GLU A 57 -4.82 -4.67 13.11
C GLU A 57 -5.91 -5.68 12.71
N ILE A 58 -5.55 -6.75 11.98
CA ILE A 58 -6.47 -7.82 11.58
C ILE A 58 -6.87 -8.65 12.81
N ILE A 59 -5.92 -8.85 13.72
CA ILE A 59 -6.13 -9.50 15.00
C ILE A 59 -5.63 -8.62 16.14
N PHE A 60 -6.20 -8.81 17.33
CA PHE A 60 -5.70 -8.21 18.56
C PHE A 60 -5.40 -9.28 19.62
N VAL A 61 -4.57 -8.90 20.59
CA VAL A 61 -4.15 -9.79 21.68
C VAL A 61 -4.92 -9.47 22.94
N THR A 62 -5.54 -10.49 23.53
CA THR A 62 -6.05 -10.41 24.90
C THR A 62 -5.19 -11.27 25.82
N SER A 63 -5.03 -10.82 27.07
CA SER A 63 -4.29 -11.57 28.08
C SER A 63 -5.23 -11.99 29.19
N LYS A 64 -5.18 -13.26 29.58
CA LYS A 64 -5.87 -13.79 30.77
C LYS A 64 -4.80 -14.46 31.63
N SER A 65 -4.49 -13.83 32.77
CA SER A 65 -3.29 -14.19 33.56
C SER A 65 -2.03 -14.16 32.66
N ASN A 66 -1.21 -15.21 32.68
CA ASN A 66 0.02 -15.34 31.87
C ASN A 66 -0.22 -15.87 30.44
N MET A 67 -1.48 -16.06 30.03
CA MET A 67 -1.83 -16.66 28.73
C MET A 67 -2.30 -15.58 27.74
N LYS A 68 -1.75 -15.63 26.53
CA LYS A 68 -2.13 -14.76 25.40
C LYS A 68 -3.10 -15.47 24.48
N PHE A 69 -4.17 -14.79 24.09
CA PHE A 69 -5.17 -15.23 23.13
C PHE A 69 -5.24 -14.24 21.99
N TYR A 70 -5.51 -14.73 20.78
CA TYR A 70 -5.62 -13.90 19.59
C TYR A 70 -7.06 -13.92 19.13
N ARG A 71 -7.62 -12.74 18.84
CA ARG A 71 -9.00 -12.59 18.39
C ARG A 71 -9.05 -11.71 17.14
N LEU A 72 -10.01 -11.99 16.27
CA LEU A 72 -10.27 -11.13 15.11
C LEU A 72 -10.73 -9.76 15.59
N THR A 73 -10.20 -8.70 14.97
CA THR A 73 -10.67 -7.35 15.24
C THR A 73 -12.11 -7.18 14.79
N GLU A 74 -13.00 -6.90 15.74
CA GLU A 74 -14.39 -6.56 15.43
C GLU A 74 -14.45 -5.28 14.58
N ASN A 75 -15.37 -5.26 13.62
CA ASN A 75 -15.55 -4.14 12.68
C ASN A 75 -14.27 -3.78 11.91
N TYR A 76 -13.40 -4.77 11.61
CA TYR A 76 -12.17 -4.55 10.85
C TYR A 76 -12.43 -3.81 9.54
N GLU A 77 -13.46 -4.18 8.78
CA GLU A 77 -13.81 -3.50 7.54
C GLU A 77 -14.05 -1.99 7.76
N HIS A 78 -14.81 -1.63 8.80
CA HIS A 78 -15.08 -0.24 9.12
C HIS A 78 -13.83 0.52 9.58
N LYS A 79 -13.02 -0.08 10.47
CA LYS A 79 -11.76 0.52 10.94
C LYS A 79 -10.75 0.68 9.81
N SER A 80 -10.64 -0.33 8.95
CA SER A 80 -9.79 -0.27 7.76
C SER A 80 -10.25 0.82 6.80
N ALA A 81 -11.56 0.95 6.55
CA ALA A 81 -12.11 2.01 5.71
C ALA A 81 -11.80 3.39 6.30
N GLN A 82 -11.95 3.57 7.61
CA GLN A 82 -11.62 4.82 8.29
C GLN A 82 -10.13 5.15 8.19
N HIS A 83 -9.24 4.16 8.38
CA HIS A 83 -7.80 4.34 8.27
C HIS A 83 -7.38 4.68 6.82
N ILE A 84 -7.96 3.99 5.84
CA ILE A 84 -7.74 4.28 4.41
C ILE A 84 -8.22 5.70 4.10
N GLU A 85 -9.38 6.12 4.62
CA GLU A 85 -9.92 7.46 4.42
C GLU A 85 -9.00 8.54 4.99
N GLN A 86 -8.53 8.38 6.23
CA GLN A 86 -7.59 9.31 6.85
C GLN A 86 -6.28 9.41 6.04
N THR A 87 -5.68 8.27 5.70
CA THR A 87 -4.39 8.23 5.00
C THR A 87 -4.50 8.78 3.58
N THR A 88 -5.60 8.49 2.89
CA THR A 88 -5.86 8.98 1.53
C THR A 88 -6.07 10.48 1.54
N ASN A 89 -6.88 11.01 2.47
CA ASN A 89 -7.10 12.46 2.58
C ASN A 89 -5.82 13.21 2.92
N ASN A 90 -4.99 12.69 3.83
CA ASN A 90 -3.70 13.30 4.15
C ASN A 90 -2.79 13.32 2.91
N SER A 91 -2.67 12.19 2.20
CA SER A 91 -1.88 12.09 0.98
C SER A 91 -2.38 13.05 -0.10
N PHE A 92 -3.70 13.19 -0.26
CA PHE A 92 -4.31 14.12 -1.21
C PHE A 92 -3.92 15.59 -0.92
N HIS A 93 -3.96 16.00 0.34
CA HIS A 93 -3.55 17.35 0.73
C HIS A 93 -2.05 17.57 0.56
N ASP A 94 -1.24 16.59 0.94
CA ASP A 94 0.22 16.67 0.83
C ASP A 94 0.68 16.75 -0.62
N VAL A 95 0.13 15.91 -1.50
CA VAL A 95 0.47 15.91 -2.92
C VAL A 95 0.06 17.22 -3.60
N LYS A 96 -1.10 17.79 -3.25
CA LYS A 96 -1.50 19.12 -3.72
C LYS A 96 -0.49 20.20 -3.31
N SER A 97 0.04 20.12 -2.10
CA SER A 97 1.06 21.06 -1.60
C SER A 97 2.39 20.88 -2.33
N GLN A 98 2.83 19.62 -2.53
CA GLN A 98 4.06 19.30 -3.24
C GLN A 98 4.06 19.79 -4.70
N ILE A 99 2.95 19.63 -5.42
CA ILE A 99 2.84 20.09 -6.82
C ILE A 99 2.90 21.61 -6.92
N LYS A 100 2.34 22.35 -5.96
CA LYS A 100 2.46 23.81 -5.93
C LYS A 100 3.90 24.28 -5.78
N ARG A 101 4.72 23.56 -5.00
CA ARG A 101 6.16 23.84 -4.86
C ARG A 101 6.96 23.36 -6.06
N LEU A 102 6.51 22.29 -6.71
CA LEU A 102 7.15 21.75 -7.90
C LEU A 102 7.26 22.80 -9.00
N GLU A 103 6.22 23.62 -9.22
CA GLU A 103 6.24 24.68 -10.24
C GLU A 103 7.40 25.68 -10.07
N THR A 104 7.79 25.98 -8.82
CA THR A 104 8.85 26.94 -8.54
C THR A 104 10.22 26.27 -8.51
N ASP A 105 10.29 25.08 -7.93
CA ASP A 105 11.57 24.47 -7.60
C ASP A 105 12.13 23.61 -8.75
N PHE A 106 11.24 23.05 -9.59
CA PHE A 106 11.61 22.09 -10.63
C PHE A 106 12.64 22.61 -11.64
N PRO A 107 12.54 23.84 -12.19
CA PRO A 107 13.52 24.35 -13.15
C PRO A 107 14.93 24.49 -12.59
N HIS A 108 15.08 24.53 -11.26
CA HIS A 108 16.35 24.72 -10.56
C HIS A 108 17.01 23.41 -10.11
N LYS A 109 16.36 22.27 -10.38
CA LYS A 109 16.83 20.93 -10.03
C LYS A 109 17.74 20.35 -11.12
N ASP A 110 18.62 19.43 -10.74
CA ASP A 110 19.32 18.63 -11.73
C ASP A 110 18.40 17.58 -12.36
N ILE A 111 18.83 17.00 -13.48
CA ILE A 111 18.02 16.06 -14.27
C ILE A 111 17.64 14.82 -13.46
N ASP A 112 18.55 14.27 -12.65
CA ASP A 112 18.28 13.07 -11.86
C ASP A 112 17.27 13.37 -10.76
N GLU A 113 17.41 14.52 -10.08
CA GLU A 113 16.43 15.00 -9.11
C GLU A 113 15.04 15.21 -9.75
N LYS A 114 14.97 15.84 -10.93
CA LYS A 114 13.72 16.03 -11.67
C LYS A 114 13.04 14.68 -11.94
N ILE A 115 13.78 13.69 -12.43
CA ILE A 115 13.27 12.34 -12.70
C ILE A 115 12.73 11.69 -11.41
N ILE A 116 13.50 11.73 -10.32
CA ILE A 116 13.11 11.11 -9.04
C ILE A 116 11.84 11.75 -8.48
N ILE A 117 11.79 13.09 -8.47
CA ILE A 117 10.66 13.84 -7.91
C ILE A 117 9.40 13.62 -8.75
N SER A 118 9.49 13.73 -10.08
CA SER A 118 8.34 13.51 -10.97
C SER A 118 7.79 12.08 -10.84
N ASN A 119 8.64 11.07 -10.85
CA ASN A 119 8.20 9.68 -10.71
C ASN A 119 7.58 9.41 -9.33
N SER A 120 8.18 9.95 -8.27
CA SER A 120 7.65 9.83 -6.91
C SER A 120 6.27 10.49 -6.80
N LEU A 121 6.10 11.69 -7.35
CA LEU A 121 4.83 12.40 -7.33
C LEU A 121 3.75 11.70 -8.14
N LEU A 122 4.05 11.26 -9.36
CA LEU A 122 3.10 10.54 -10.20
C LEU A 122 2.65 9.23 -9.53
N LYS A 123 3.58 8.51 -8.90
CA LYS A 123 3.26 7.33 -8.09
C LYS A 123 2.33 7.67 -6.92
N LEU A 124 2.62 8.73 -6.16
CA LEU A 124 1.79 9.16 -5.04
C LEU A 124 0.38 9.59 -5.50
N LEU A 125 0.27 10.29 -6.63
CA LEU A 125 -1.02 10.67 -7.23
C LEU A 125 -1.86 9.41 -7.54
N LEU A 126 -1.27 8.43 -8.23
CA LEU A 126 -1.96 7.17 -8.55
C LEU A 126 -2.33 6.36 -7.30
N GLN A 127 -1.46 6.31 -6.30
CA GLN A 127 -1.75 5.65 -5.03
C GLN A 127 -2.89 6.32 -4.26
N THR A 128 -2.93 7.66 -4.28
CA THR A 128 -4.00 8.43 -3.65
C THR A 128 -5.33 8.22 -4.38
N ASP A 129 -5.32 8.22 -5.72
CA ASP A 129 -6.51 7.94 -6.53
C ASP A 129 -7.09 6.55 -6.22
N ASN A 130 -6.21 5.55 -6.18
CA ASN A 130 -6.58 4.19 -5.78
C ASN A 130 -7.18 4.13 -4.36
N GLY A 131 -6.67 4.93 -3.43
CA GLY A 131 -7.23 5.05 -2.08
C GLY A 131 -8.70 5.47 -2.11
N PHE A 132 -9.04 6.49 -2.90
CA PHE A 132 -10.43 6.94 -3.08
C PHE A 132 -11.29 5.89 -3.81
N THR A 133 -10.75 5.20 -4.82
CA THR A 133 -11.47 4.10 -5.48
C THR A 133 -11.75 2.93 -4.52
N ILE A 134 -10.82 2.60 -3.63
CA ILE A 134 -11.03 1.59 -2.59
C ILE A 134 -12.16 2.05 -1.65
N LEU A 135 -12.16 3.32 -1.22
CA LEU A 135 -13.22 3.86 -0.37
C LEU A 135 -14.59 3.87 -1.05
N ASP A 136 -14.65 4.21 -2.34
CA ASP A 136 -15.86 4.08 -3.14
C ASP A 136 -16.38 2.64 -3.11
N SER A 137 -15.51 1.67 -3.36
CA SER A 137 -15.90 0.25 -3.36
C SER A 137 -16.36 -0.26 -1.99
N LEU A 138 -15.72 0.17 -0.90
CA LEU A 138 -16.06 -0.22 0.47
C LEU A 138 -17.38 0.43 0.93
N LYS A 139 -17.62 1.69 0.58
CA LYS A 139 -18.81 2.43 1.03
C LYS A 139 -20.02 2.19 0.13
N ASN A 140 -19.84 2.27 -1.19
CA ASN A 140 -20.88 1.97 -2.17
C ASN A 140 -20.29 1.63 -3.55
N PRO A 141 -20.14 0.35 -3.91
CA PRO A 141 -19.49 -0.06 -5.15
C PRO A 141 -20.23 0.35 -6.43
N LYS A 142 -21.47 0.88 -6.31
CA LYS A 142 -22.26 1.36 -7.45
C LYS A 142 -22.20 2.87 -7.64
N LYS A 143 -21.47 3.61 -6.79
CA LYS A 143 -21.38 5.06 -6.84
C LYS A 143 -19.94 5.53 -6.65
N THR A 144 -19.58 6.58 -7.37
CA THR A 144 -18.32 7.32 -7.17
C THR A 144 -18.59 8.47 -6.20
N LEU A 145 -18.30 8.25 -4.92
CA LEU A 145 -18.50 9.23 -3.85
C LEU A 145 -17.42 10.32 -3.90
N TYR A 146 -16.19 9.97 -4.28
CA TYR A 146 -15.03 10.87 -4.32
C TYR A 146 -14.75 11.44 -5.72
N ARG A 147 -15.82 11.74 -6.48
CA ARG A 147 -15.72 12.17 -7.88
C ARG A 147 -14.86 13.43 -8.06
N ASP A 148 -15.01 14.40 -7.16
CA ASP A 148 -14.31 15.67 -7.26
C ASP A 148 -12.82 15.49 -6.95
N GLU A 149 -12.48 14.65 -5.97
CA GLU A 149 -11.12 14.27 -5.64
C GLU A 149 -10.43 13.56 -6.81
N HIS A 150 -11.11 12.60 -7.45
CA HIS A 150 -10.62 11.94 -8.66
C HIS A 150 -10.33 12.94 -9.78
N LEU A 151 -11.24 13.88 -10.04
CA LEU A 151 -11.06 14.91 -11.06
C LEU A 151 -9.86 15.81 -10.73
N ILE A 152 -9.71 16.21 -9.47
CA ILE A 152 -8.57 17.02 -9.03
C ILE A 152 -7.26 16.24 -9.22
N ILE A 153 -7.21 14.96 -8.87
CA ILE A 153 -6.01 14.13 -9.07
C ILE A 153 -5.65 14.04 -10.56
N GLN A 154 -6.62 13.85 -11.45
CA GLN A 154 -6.39 13.87 -12.89
C GLN A 154 -5.79 15.20 -13.37
N GLN A 155 -6.31 16.33 -12.88
CA GLN A 155 -5.76 17.66 -13.18
C GLN A 155 -4.34 17.84 -12.64
N LEU A 156 -4.04 17.29 -11.46
CA LEU A 156 -2.70 17.32 -10.87
C LEU A 156 -1.71 16.45 -11.65
N ILE A 157 -2.11 15.26 -12.11
CA ILE A 157 -1.29 14.42 -13.00
C ILE A 157 -0.97 15.20 -14.28
N PHE A 158 -1.99 15.79 -14.92
CA PHE A 158 -1.79 16.61 -16.11
C PHE A 158 -0.81 17.76 -15.85
N LYS A 159 -0.96 18.46 -14.72
CA LYS A 159 -0.09 19.55 -14.31
C LYS A 159 1.37 19.11 -14.12
N VAL A 160 1.63 17.94 -13.54
CA VAL A 160 3.00 17.39 -13.44
C VAL A 160 3.59 17.18 -14.83
N PHE A 161 2.82 16.64 -15.78
CA PHE A 161 3.27 16.49 -17.16
C PHE A 161 3.51 17.82 -17.88
N GLU A 162 2.71 18.85 -17.60
CA GLU A 162 2.96 20.19 -18.14
C GLU A 162 4.26 20.79 -17.63
N ILE A 163 4.55 20.65 -16.33
CA ILE A 163 5.82 21.11 -15.73
C ILE A 163 7.00 20.42 -16.43
N ILE A 164 6.94 19.09 -16.60
CA ILE A 164 7.99 18.33 -17.28
C ILE A 164 8.14 18.77 -18.75
N ARG A 165 7.03 18.98 -19.46
CA ARG A 165 7.04 19.33 -20.89
C ARG A 165 7.60 20.73 -21.15
N ASN A 166 7.36 21.66 -20.22
CA ASN A 166 7.82 23.04 -20.33
C ASN A 166 9.26 23.24 -19.82
N ASP A 167 9.91 22.19 -19.32
CA ASP A 167 11.29 22.22 -18.88
C ASP A 167 12.28 22.14 -20.05
N ASN A 168 13.46 22.75 -19.91
CA ASN A 168 14.51 22.75 -20.92
C ASN A 168 15.03 21.34 -21.24
N ASP A 169 14.97 20.42 -20.26
CA ASP A 169 15.43 19.04 -20.40
C ASP A 169 14.28 18.09 -20.82
N SER A 170 13.13 18.63 -21.25
CA SER A 170 11.90 17.87 -21.50
C SER A 170 12.06 16.70 -22.48
N GLU A 171 12.92 16.84 -23.51
CA GLU A 171 13.20 15.79 -24.49
C GLU A 171 13.78 14.52 -23.85
N LEU A 172 14.54 14.66 -22.76
CA LEU A 172 15.09 13.54 -21.99
C LEU A 172 14.15 13.10 -20.87
N LEU A 173 13.56 14.06 -20.16
CA LEU A 173 12.71 13.80 -18.99
C LEU A 173 11.45 13.01 -19.37
N LEU A 174 10.75 13.45 -20.42
CA LEU A 174 9.46 12.86 -20.82
C LEU A 174 9.56 11.36 -21.15
N PRO A 175 10.45 10.89 -22.06
CA PRO A 175 10.56 9.46 -22.34
C PRO A 175 11.04 8.66 -21.14
N THR A 176 11.89 9.23 -20.29
CA THR A 176 12.41 8.54 -19.08
C THR A 176 11.31 8.32 -18.05
N ILE A 177 10.48 9.33 -17.80
CA ILE A 177 9.35 9.24 -16.87
C ILE A 177 8.26 8.30 -17.42
N LEU A 178 7.95 8.37 -18.72
CA LEU A 178 6.99 7.46 -19.35
C LEU A 178 7.48 6.01 -19.36
N SER A 179 8.78 5.79 -19.55
CA SER A 179 9.42 4.48 -19.40
C SER A 179 9.23 3.92 -17.98
N PHE A 180 9.44 4.75 -16.95
CA PHE A 180 9.25 4.35 -15.55
C PHE A 180 7.79 3.94 -15.24
N LEU A 181 6.81 4.59 -15.88
CA LEU A 181 5.41 4.21 -15.79
C LEU A 181 5.06 2.93 -16.57
N GLY A 182 6.03 2.32 -17.27
CA GLY A 182 5.85 1.10 -18.05
C GLY A 182 5.14 1.32 -19.39
N VAL A 183 5.13 2.56 -19.90
CA VAL A 183 4.43 2.91 -21.15
C VAL A 183 5.30 2.61 -22.39
N ILE A 184 6.63 2.77 -22.28
CA ILE A 184 7.53 2.75 -23.45
C ILE A 184 8.44 1.51 -23.49
N VAL A 185 8.88 0.99 -22.34
CA VAL A 185 9.78 -0.17 -22.31
C VAL A 185 8.95 -1.44 -22.12
N PRO A 186 9.04 -2.44 -23.03
CA PRO A 186 8.33 -3.70 -22.87
C PRO A 186 8.78 -4.35 -21.56
N LYS A 187 7.81 -4.73 -20.72
CA LYS A 187 8.07 -5.67 -19.63
C LYS A 187 8.61 -6.94 -20.28
N ASN A 188 9.84 -7.34 -19.96
CA ASN A 188 10.31 -8.67 -20.31
C ASN A 188 9.28 -9.68 -19.76
N SER A 189 8.56 -10.31 -20.67
CA SER A 189 7.66 -11.43 -20.41
C SER A 189 8.50 -12.66 -20.10
N SER A 190 9.22 -12.63 -18.98
CA SER A 190 10.04 -13.74 -18.50
C SER A 190 9.72 -14.04 -17.04
N ASP A 191 8.42 -14.21 -16.75
CA ASP A 191 7.93 -14.92 -15.57
C ASP A 191 6.94 -15.98 -16.08
N THR A 192 7.49 -17.06 -16.62
CA THR A 192 6.84 -18.38 -16.76
C THR A 192 7.26 -19.25 -15.59
#